data_AF-A0A925AC31-F1
#
_entry.id   AF-A0A925AC31-F1
#
_cell.length_a   1.000
_cell.length_b   1.000
_cell.length_c   1.000
_cell.angle_alpha   90.00
_cell.angle_beta   90.00
_cell.angle_gamma   90.00
#
_symmetry.space_group_name_H-M   'P 1'
#
loop_
_entity.id
_entity.type
_entity.pdbx_description
1 polymer ?
#
loop_
_entity_poly.entity_id
_entity_poly.type
_entity_poly.pdbx_seq_one_letter_code
_entity_poly.pdbx_strand_id
1 'polypeptide(L)'
;MKNTPPAFPAASFLAFALVAGLSPCAHAQVCTSTGPDVAVGNVTAVTNYASQGGIEAFSVGVDICNIGDAPADFYADNTNRHPVLAQGLFRYKSVGADGNARFEQIGQSWCFHPFAPINQASCCSGCTPSGTDTLGARCADPESSTFMGLPNFLGPKWQVNAATGAFAYPPANPPFSGSVARRLQARISDLDPAQNGGGLYFAEVVAVSNSDAAAANHHNNASHRPVNITGGGSEWTMAFAGATRRERAAIQAWREIDPAVSEAAVFVSGDGWFIVAGRASQVDADTWHYEYAVENLSSDRSAGAFHVPVPPGVVVTEIGFHDVDYTNGDGPGNVNFSGTDWPGVVTGNSVRWATQTFAENQGANALRWGTLYNFRFDASTPPVVGEVNLELFRPGTPSGISVPGMPMPGGPPMCPADWNHDGAVSSQDFFDFLAAFFALNADFNGDGMTSSQDFFDFLASFLAGC
;
A
#
# COMPACT_ATOMS: atom_id res chain seq x y z
N MET A 1 25.11 -48.51 40.99
CA MET A 1 23.97 -47.63 41.29
C MET A 1 24.45 -46.20 41.42
N LYS A 2 24.35 -45.41 40.34
CA LYS A 2 24.07 -43.98 40.32
C LYS A 2 23.92 -43.59 38.85
N ASN A 3 22.67 -43.37 38.47
CA ASN A 3 22.21 -43.03 37.13
C ASN A 3 22.77 -41.66 36.73
N THR A 4 23.45 -41.60 35.59
CA THR A 4 23.67 -40.35 34.84
C THR A 4 22.45 -40.14 33.91
N PRO A 5 21.77 -39.00 33.96
CA PRO A 5 20.65 -38.70 33.07
C PRO A 5 21.15 -38.33 31.65
N PRO A 6 20.33 -38.53 30.60
CA PRO A 6 20.68 -38.15 29.23
C PRO A 6 20.62 -36.63 29.05
N ALA A 7 21.57 -36.11 28.27
CA ALA A 7 21.62 -34.72 27.85
C ALA A 7 20.50 -34.43 26.83
N PHE A 8 19.64 -33.47 27.14
CA PHE A 8 18.69 -32.89 26.18
C PHE A 8 19.40 -31.83 25.31
N PRO A 9 19.08 -31.71 24.02
CA PRO A 9 19.64 -30.67 23.18
C PRO A 9 19.08 -29.30 23.59
N ALA A 10 19.95 -28.29 23.63
CA ALA A 10 19.60 -26.92 23.93
C ALA A 10 18.60 -26.38 22.90
N ALA A 11 17.43 -25.97 23.38
CA ALA A 11 16.48 -25.19 22.58
C ALA A 11 17.12 -23.82 22.26
N SER A 12 17.30 -23.53 20.97
CA SER A 12 17.60 -22.18 20.48
C SER A 12 16.46 -21.25 20.88
N PHE A 13 16.72 -20.41 21.88
CA PHE A 13 15.88 -19.25 22.16
C PHE A 13 16.10 -18.24 21.04
N LEU A 14 15.10 -18.10 20.16
CA LEU A 14 14.99 -16.97 19.25
C LEU A 14 14.95 -15.69 20.10
N ALA A 15 15.94 -14.83 19.93
CA ALA A 15 15.98 -13.53 20.56
C ALA A 15 14.82 -12.68 20.01
N PHE A 16 13.85 -12.38 20.88
CA PHE A 16 12.93 -11.27 20.65
C PHE A 16 13.78 -10.00 20.53
N ALA A 17 13.90 -9.45 19.32
CA ALA A 17 14.48 -8.15 19.10
C ALA A 17 13.57 -7.12 19.80
N LEU A 18 14.01 -6.67 20.97
CA LEU A 18 13.46 -5.52 21.65
C LEU A 18 13.70 -4.31 20.73
N VAL A 19 12.65 -3.77 20.12
CA VAL A 19 12.73 -2.47 19.43
C VAL A 19 13.10 -1.46 20.50
N ALA A 20 14.38 -1.11 20.56
CA ALA A 20 14.88 -0.04 21.41
C ALA A 20 14.14 1.24 21.01
N GLY A 21 13.41 1.81 21.96
CA GLY A 21 12.55 2.95 21.74
C GLY A 21 13.28 4.11 21.07
N LEU A 22 12.86 4.43 19.85
CA LEU A 22 13.11 5.74 19.26
C LEU A 22 12.41 6.77 20.17
N SER A 23 13.21 7.63 20.82
CA SER A 23 12.70 8.78 21.58
C SER A 23 11.68 9.56 20.74
N PRO A 24 10.48 9.86 21.25
CA PRO A 24 9.56 10.73 20.56
C PRO A 24 10.07 12.16 20.70
N CYS A 25 10.87 12.63 19.75
CA CYS A 25 10.92 14.06 19.50
C CYS A 25 9.53 14.46 19.02
N ALA A 26 8.74 15.06 19.91
CA ALA A 26 7.52 15.76 19.55
C ALA A 26 7.90 16.87 18.57
N HIS A 27 7.87 16.55 17.27
CA HIS A 27 8.05 17.54 16.23
C HIS A 27 6.79 18.38 16.21
N ALA A 28 6.92 19.68 16.50
CA ALA A 28 5.88 20.65 16.17
C ALA A 28 5.53 20.45 14.68
N GLN A 29 4.24 20.37 14.37
CA GLN A 29 3.79 20.21 12.99
C GLN A 29 4.28 21.40 12.17
N VAL A 30 4.79 21.16 10.97
CA VAL A 30 5.24 22.25 10.09
C VAL A 30 4.00 22.78 9.38
N CYS A 31 3.59 24.00 9.73
CA CYS A 31 2.33 24.58 9.26
C CYS A 31 2.59 25.82 8.40
N THR A 32 3.01 25.58 7.16
CA THR A 32 3.51 26.61 6.24
C THR A 32 2.92 26.54 4.84
N SER A 33 1.90 25.72 4.60
CA SER A 33 1.23 25.64 3.30
C SER A 33 0.34 26.87 3.05
N THR A 34 0.17 27.20 1.77
CA THR A 34 -0.67 28.30 1.32
C THR A 34 -2.07 27.79 1.00
N GLY A 35 -3.09 28.49 1.46
CA GLY A 35 -4.48 28.06 1.37
C GLY A 35 -4.88 27.10 2.51
N PRO A 36 -6.09 26.52 2.46
CA PRO A 36 -6.51 25.44 3.36
C PRO A 36 -5.66 24.19 3.13
N ASP A 37 -5.28 23.50 4.21
CA ASP A 37 -4.51 22.24 4.13
C ASP A 37 -4.91 21.34 5.29
N VAL A 38 -5.67 20.28 5.01
CA VAL A 38 -6.25 19.41 6.02
C VAL A 38 -5.40 18.14 6.19
N ALA A 39 -4.72 18.04 7.32
CA ALA A 39 -3.89 16.89 7.66
C ALA A 39 -4.36 16.19 8.94
N VAL A 40 -4.12 14.89 9.04
CA VAL A 40 -4.30 14.15 10.30
C VAL A 40 -3.06 14.38 11.17
N GLY A 41 -3.14 15.24 12.19
CA GLY A 41 -1.96 15.56 13.02
C GLY A 41 -1.70 14.57 14.14
N ASN A 42 -2.70 13.88 14.66
CA ASN A 42 -2.45 12.86 15.68
C ASN A 42 -3.57 11.83 15.66
N VAL A 43 -3.25 10.58 15.93
CA VAL A 43 -4.23 9.52 16.23
C VAL A 43 -4.27 9.37 17.74
N THR A 44 -5.35 9.76 18.42
CA THR A 44 -5.32 10.20 19.84
C THR A 44 -5.83 9.19 20.86
N ALA A 45 -6.79 8.33 20.50
CA ALA A 45 -7.40 7.33 21.37
C ALA A 45 -7.86 6.09 20.58
N VAL A 46 -8.15 4.99 21.27
CA VAL A 46 -8.74 3.78 20.69
C VAL A 46 -10.02 3.42 21.44
N THR A 47 -11.08 3.08 20.72
CA THR A 47 -12.27 2.41 21.25
C THR A 47 -12.35 1.01 20.65
N ASN A 48 -12.46 0.00 21.52
CA ASN A 48 -12.65 -1.40 21.14
C ASN A 48 -14.13 -1.76 21.32
N TYR A 49 -14.71 -2.48 20.36
CA TYR A 49 -16.11 -2.90 20.38
C TYR A 49 -16.20 -4.42 20.54
N ALA A 50 -17.38 -4.93 20.86
CA ALA A 50 -17.57 -6.38 20.92
C ALA A 50 -17.49 -6.99 19.51
N SER A 51 -16.69 -8.04 19.35
CA SER A 51 -16.64 -8.80 18.11
C SER A 51 -18.00 -9.41 17.74
N GLN A 52 -18.20 -9.68 16.45
CA GLN A 52 -19.38 -10.35 15.94
C GLN A 52 -19.05 -11.10 14.65
N GLY A 53 -19.47 -12.36 14.55
CA GLY A 53 -19.36 -13.13 13.30
C GLY A 53 -17.92 -13.36 12.82
N GLY A 54 -16.96 -13.46 13.72
CA GLY A 54 -15.54 -13.61 13.37
C GLY A 54 -14.83 -12.30 13.03
N ILE A 55 -15.50 -11.16 13.18
CA ILE A 55 -14.96 -9.82 12.93
C ILE A 55 -14.79 -9.09 14.27
N GLU A 56 -13.62 -8.49 14.46
CA GLU A 56 -13.36 -7.51 15.51
C GLU A 56 -13.59 -6.09 14.96
N ALA A 57 -14.03 -5.18 15.82
CA ALA A 57 -14.21 -3.79 15.44
C ALA A 57 -13.53 -2.81 16.38
N PHE A 58 -12.94 -1.79 15.78
CA PHE A 58 -12.21 -0.72 16.44
C PHE A 58 -12.66 0.64 15.94
N SER A 59 -12.26 1.70 16.64
CA SER A 59 -12.15 3.03 16.07
C SER A 59 -11.05 3.82 16.76
N VAL A 60 -10.43 4.73 16.03
CA VAL A 60 -9.38 5.60 16.53
C VAL A 60 -9.81 7.06 16.50
N GLY A 61 -9.45 7.81 17.55
CA GLY A 61 -9.67 9.26 17.62
C GLY A 61 -8.56 9.99 16.87
N VAL A 62 -8.79 11.22 16.46
CA VAL A 62 -7.81 12.02 15.72
C VAL A 62 -7.80 13.49 16.13
N ASP A 63 -6.68 14.16 15.90
CA ASP A 63 -6.64 15.62 15.76
C ASP A 63 -6.64 15.94 14.27
N ILE A 64 -7.73 16.51 13.75
CA ILE A 64 -7.79 17.02 12.36
C ILE A 64 -7.19 18.41 12.37
N CYS A 65 -6.16 18.66 11.57
CA CYS A 65 -5.43 19.91 11.59
C CYS A 65 -5.64 20.66 10.28
N ASN A 66 -5.87 21.96 10.35
CA ASN A 66 -5.62 22.83 9.22
C ASN A 66 -4.20 23.39 9.35
N ILE A 67 -3.23 22.85 8.60
CA ILE A 67 -1.83 23.31 8.67
C ILE A 67 -1.53 24.49 7.75
N GLY A 68 -2.53 24.90 6.97
CA GLY A 68 -2.44 26.01 6.05
C GLY A 68 -2.60 27.38 6.69
N ASP A 69 -2.57 28.40 5.84
CA ASP A 69 -2.70 29.82 6.23
C ASP A 69 -4.09 30.42 5.97
N ALA A 70 -5.04 29.61 5.46
CA ALA A 70 -6.42 30.01 5.24
C ALA A 70 -7.43 29.02 5.87
N PRO A 71 -8.66 29.44 6.24
CA PRO A 71 -9.65 28.55 6.84
C PRO A 71 -10.10 27.41 5.91
N ALA A 72 -10.22 26.20 6.45
CA ALA A 72 -10.73 25.01 5.75
C ALA A 72 -12.23 24.82 6.02
N ASP A 73 -12.95 24.26 5.04
CA ASP A 73 -14.40 24.02 5.13
C ASP A 73 -14.74 22.93 6.16
N PHE A 74 -15.68 23.23 7.06
CA PHE A 74 -16.15 22.36 8.15
C PHE A 74 -17.64 22.58 8.47
N TYR A 75 -18.43 22.84 7.43
CA TYR A 75 -19.84 23.17 7.58
C TYR A 75 -20.63 21.95 8.10
N ALA A 76 -21.35 22.12 9.21
CA ALA A 76 -22.04 21.05 9.90
C ALA A 76 -23.40 20.68 9.27
N ASP A 77 -24.14 21.66 8.74
CA ASP A 77 -25.56 21.49 8.41
C ASP A 77 -25.83 21.33 6.91
N ASN A 78 -26.45 20.20 6.57
CA ASN A 78 -27.08 19.91 5.28
C ASN A 78 -26.22 20.19 4.03
N THR A 79 -24.93 19.84 4.10
CA THR A 79 -23.94 20.18 3.08
C THR A 79 -22.83 19.13 2.98
N ASN A 80 -22.21 19.06 1.82
CA ASN A 80 -21.02 18.25 1.55
C ASN A 80 -19.70 19.03 1.72
N ARG A 81 -19.74 20.17 2.42
CA ARG A 81 -18.58 21.05 2.64
C ARG A 81 -17.96 20.82 4.02
N HIS A 82 -17.43 19.62 4.24
CA HIS A 82 -16.61 19.27 5.41
C HIS A 82 -15.66 18.12 5.03
N PRO A 83 -14.57 17.89 5.78
CA PRO A 83 -13.73 16.72 5.54
C PRO A 83 -14.47 15.43 5.86
N VAL A 84 -14.06 14.32 5.26
CA VAL A 84 -14.46 12.96 5.66
C VAL A 84 -13.22 12.14 5.99
N LEU A 85 -13.34 11.21 6.93
CA LEU A 85 -12.20 10.48 7.46
C LEU A 85 -12.41 8.97 7.39
N ALA A 86 -11.55 8.27 6.64
CA ALA A 86 -11.54 6.81 6.59
C ALA A 86 -10.43 6.25 7.48
N GLN A 87 -10.70 5.14 8.17
CA GLN A 87 -9.73 4.44 9.01
C GLN A 87 -9.30 3.12 8.34
N GLY A 88 -8.03 2.75 8.51
CA GLY A 88 -7.47 1.49 8.02
C GLY A 88 -6.66 0.77 9.09
N LEU A 89 -6.62 -0.56 9.04
CA LEU A 89 -5.75 -1.41 9.85
C LEU A 89 -4.81 -2.18 8.94
N PHE A 90 -3.52 -2.03 9.18
CA PHE A 90 -2.46 -2.62 8.37
C PHE A 90 -1.60 -3.54 9.23
N ARG A 91 -0.99 -4.54 8.60
CA ARG A 91 -0.14 -5.54 9.23
C ARG A 91 1.14 -5.74 8.43
N TYR A 92 2.28 -5.57 9.10
CA TYR A 92 3.55 -6.07 8.63
C TYR A 92 3.83 -7.43 9.29
N LYS A 93 4.01 -8.47 8.48
CA LYS A 93 4.26 -9.83 8.98
C LYS A 93 5.36 -10.52 8.18
N SER A 94 6.36 -11.04 8.87
CA SER A 94 7.31 -11.98 8.27
C SER A 94 6.61 -13.30 7.95
N VAL A 95 6.84 -13.81 6.75
CA VAL A 95 6.27 -15.04 6.19
C VAL A 95 7.40 -15.96 5.73
N GLY A 96 7.28 -17.25 6.05
CA GLY A 96 8.29 -18.25 5.74
C GLY A 96 9.53 -18.19 6.65
N ALA A 97 10.44 -19.15 6.46
CA ALA A 97 11.72 -19.22 7.17
C ALA A 97 12.77 -18.24 6.59
N ASP A 98 12.56 -17.78 5.36
CA ASP A 98 13.56 -17.08 4.54
C ASP A 98 13.55 -15.55 4.74
N GLY A 99 12.72 -15.07 5.68
CA GLY A 99 12.67 -13.65 6.05
C GLY A 99 11.85 -12.76 5.10
N ASN A 100 11.09 -13.34 4.16
CA ASN A 100 10.10 -12.61 3.37
C ASN A 100 9.10 -11.92 4.30
N ALA A 101 8.55 -10.78 3.91
CA ALA A 101 7.56 -10.07 4.70
C ALA A 101 6.49 -9.44 3.83
N ARG A 102 5.29 -9.35 4.38
CA ARG A 102 4.10 -8.78 3.77
C ARG A 102 3.66 -7.55 4.53
N PHE A 103 3.31 -6.49 3.81
CA PHE A 103 2.63 -5.32 4.35
C PHE A 103 1.21 -5.26 3.77
N GLU A 104 0.21 -5.69 4.54
CA GLU A 104 -1.17 -5.91 4.05
C GLU A 104 -2.14 -4.99 4.80
N GLN A 105 -3.14 -4.42 4.11
CA GLN A 105 -4.30 -3.82 4.76
C GLN A 105 -5.32 -4.90 5.10
N ILE A 106 -5.55 -5.14 6.38
CA ILE A 106 -6.41 -6.22 6.87
C ILE A 106 -7.78 -5.73 7.35
N GLY A 107 -8.01 -4.41 7.32
CA GLY A 107 -9.26 -3.82 7.75
C GLY A 107 -9.46 -2.39 7.27
N GLN A 108 -10.73 -2.02 7.11
CA GLN A 108 -11.14 -0.66 6.77
C GLN A 108 -12.46 -0.29 7.46
N SER A 109 -12.70 1.02 7.62
CA SER A 109 -13.96 1.58 8.09
C SER A 109 -14.72 2.30 6.98
N TRP A 110 -15.97 2.62 7.26
CA TRP A 110 -16.68 3.70 6.58
C TRP A 110 -16.08 5.06 6.94
N CYS A 111 -16.48 6.12 6.22
CA CYS A 111 -16.04 7.49 6.47
C CYS A 111 -16.77 8.12 7.65
N PHE A 112 -16.04 8.68 8.60
CA PHE A 112 -16.60 9.60 9.59
C PHE A 112 -16.86 10.98 8.98
N HIS A 113 -18.03 11.53 9.26
CA HIS A 113 -18.43 12.90 8.93
C HIS A 113 -18.40 13.78 10.20
N PRO A 114 -17.41 14.66 10.35
CA PRO A 114 -17.33 15.61 11.45
C PRO A 114 -18.43 16.67 11.34
N PHE A 115 -18.60 17.42 12.42
CA PHE A 115 -19.52 18.54 12.53
C PHE A 115 -18.75 19.84 12.80
N ALA A 116 -19.39 20.82 13.44
CA ALA A 116 -18.78 22.12 13.74
C ALA A 116 -17.43 21.97 14.48
N PRO A 117 -16.36 22.64 14.01
CA PRO A 117 -15.02 22.42 14.52
C PRO A 117 -14.76 23.22 15.80
N ILE A 118 -13.93 22.66 16.68
CA ILE A 118 -13.63 23.26 17.99
C ILE A 118 -12.57 24.39 17.88
N ASN A 119 -11.76 24.42 16.81
CA ASN A 119 -10.72 25.44 16.59
C ASN A 119 -9.69 25.57 17.75
N GLN A 120 -9.00 24.48 18.07
CA GLN A 120 -8.01 24.43 19.16
C GLN A 120 -6.56 24.59 18.68
N ALA A 121 -5.68 25.02 19.58
CA ALA A 121 -4.25 25.20 19.32
C ALA A 121 -3.42 23.94 19.70
N SER A 122 -3.74 22.77 19.13
CA SER A 122 -3.04 21.50 19.44
C SER A 122 -2.11 20.97 18.34
N CYS A 123 -2.37 21.29 17.06
CA CYS A 123 -1.54 20.81 15.94
C CYS A 123 -0.38 21.75 15.60
N CYS A 124 -0.68 23.05 15.47
CA CYS A 124 0.23 24.08 15.01
C CYS A 124 0.34 25.21 16.04
N SER A 125 1.46 25.94 16.02
CA SER A 125 1.55 27.22 16.71
C SER A 125 0.81 28.31 15.91
N GLY A 126 0.23 29.28 16.60
CA GLY A 126 -0.44 30.42 15.96
C GLY A 126 -1.80 30.08 15.34
N CYS A 127 -2.55 29.14 15.91
CA CYS A 127 -3.95 28.92 15.58
C CYS A 127 -4.71 30.25 15.56
N THR A 128 -5.37 30.52 14.44
CA THR A 128 -6.24 31.66 14.23
C THR A 128 -7.67 31.13 14.06
N PRO A 129 -8.43 30.97 15.16
CA PRO A 129 -9.77 30.40 15.13
C PRO A 129 -10.68 31.13 14.15
N SER A 130 -11.52 30.37 13.45
CA SER A 130 -12.57 30.89 12.57
C SER A 130 -13.97 30.61 13.15
N GLY A 131 -15.02 30.83 12.35
CA GLY A 131 -16.40 30.59 12.77
C GLY A 131 -16.77 29.10 12.88
N THR A 132 -18.03 28.81 13.20
CA THR A 132 -18.56 27.45 13.42
C THR A 132 -18.60 26.55 12.19
N ASP A 133 -18.33 27.09 11.00
CA ASP A 133 -18.39 26.38 9.73
C ASP A 133 -17.02 26.14 9.10
N THR A 134 -15.96 26.54 9.79
CA THR A 134 -14.60 26.51 9.23
C THR A 134 -13.58 26.16 10.30
N LEU A 135 -12.60 25.34 9.95
CA LEU A 135 -11.42 25.12 10.78
C LEU A 135 -10.36 26.16 10.42
N GLY A 136 -10.08 27.03 11.39
CA GLY A 136 -9.22 28.19 11.22
C GLY A 136 -7.79 27.83 10.86
N ALA A 137 -7.07 28.78 10.28
CA ALA A 137 -5.67 28.58 9.92
C ALA A 137 -4.86 28.13 11.14
N ARG A 138 -4.07 27.06 10.99
CA ARG A 138 -3.22 26.50 12.05
C ARG A 138 -3.97 25.99 13.27
N CYS A 139 -5.28 25.77 13.15
CA CYS A 139 -6.10 25.22 14.22
C CYS A 139 -6.35 23.73 14.04
N ALA A 140 -6.83 23.11 15.10
CA ALA A 140 -7.13 21.70 15.19
C ALA A 140 -8.58 21.46 15.60
N ASP A 141 -9.13 20.35 15.16
CA ASP A 141 -10.40 19.80 15.60
C ASP A 141 -10.18 18.38 16.16
N PRO A 142 -10.17 18.22 17.49
CA PRO A 142 -10.01 16.91 18.11
C PRO A 142 -11.31 16.10 18.06
N GLU A 143 -11.23 14.93 17.44
CA GLU A 143 -12.31 13.96 17.32
C GLU A 143 -12.04 12.73 18.19
N SER A 144 -13.02 12.38 19.03
CA SER A 144 -12.88 11.23 19.93
C SER A 144 -12.99 9.91 19.18
N SER A 145 -12.29 8.87 19.67
CA SER A 145 -12.40 7.52 19.09
C SER A 145 -13.83 6.99 19.13
N THR A 146 -14.64 7.35 20.12
CA THR A 146 -16.05 6.95 20.21
C THR A 146 -16.91 7.61 19.12
N PHE A 147 -16.70 8.89 18.80
CA PHE A 147 -17.39 9.56 17.69
C PHE A 147 -16.99 8.99 16.33
N MET A 148 -15.69 8.78 16.13
CA MET A 148 -15.11 8.16 14.93
C MET A 148 -15.60 6.72 14.69
N GLY A 149 -16.23 6.07 15.68
CA GLY A 149 -16.83 4.74 15.55
C GLY A 149 -18.35 4.74 15.75
N LEU A 150 -19.00 5.90 15.75
CA LEU A 150 -20.43 6.01 16.01
C LEU A 150 -21.21 5.83 14.69
N PRO A 151 -21.98 4.73 14.50
CA PRO A 151 -22.48 4.35 13.17
C PRO A 151 -23.36 5.38 12.44
N ASN A 152 -24.01 6.28 13.19
CA ASN A 152 -24.85 7.34 12.63
C ASN A 152 -24.05 8.49 12.01
N PHE A 153 -22.75 8.59 12.31
CA PHE A 153 -21.81 9.55 11.70
C PHE A 153 -20.93 8.89 10.64
N LEU A 154 -21.17 7.61 10.35
CA LEU A 154 -20.41 6.86 9.37
C LEU A 154 -21.19 6.77 8.06
N GLY A 155 -20.59 7.28 6.99
CA GLY A 155 -21.07 7.22 5.61
C GLY A 155 -20.17 6.35 4.72
N PRO A 156 -20.70 5.76 3.65
CA PRO A 156 -19.93 4.82 2.84
C PRO A 156 -18.85 5.53 2.00
N LYS A 157 -17.69 4.89 1.84
CA LYS A 157 -16.54 5.44 1.10
C LYS A 157 -16.83 5.64 -0.38
N TRP A 158 -17.70 4.80 -0.97
CA TRP A 158 -17.97 4.83 -2.42
C TRP A 158 -18.56 6.14 -2.94
N GLN A 159 -19.18 6.96 -2.08
CA GLN A 159 -19.76 8.25 -2.46
C GLN A 159 -18.74 9.39 -2.53
N VAL A 160 -17.53 9.15 -2.03
CA VAL A 160 -16.47 10.16 -1.93
C VAL A 160 -15.59 10.08 -3.16
N ASN A 161 -15.52 11.18 -3.92
CA ASN A 161 -14.46 11.39 -4.90
C ASN A 161 -13.25 11.95 -4.13
N ALA A 162 -12.27 11.09 -3.85
CA ALA A 162 -11.13 11.45 -3.01
C ALA A 162 -10.16 12.45 -3.66
N ALA A 163 -10.16 12.57 -4.99
CA ALA A 163 -9.32 13.53 -5.71
C ALA A 163 -9.81 14.98 -5.54
N THR A 164 -11.11 15.18 -5.44
CA THR A 164 -11.75 16.50 -5.33
C THR A 164 -12.31 16.80 -3.93
N GLY A 165 -12.38 15.78 -3.09
CA GLY A 165 -13.09 15.82 -1.80
C GLY A 165 -14.60 16.03 -1.90
N ALA A 166 -15.18 15.93 -3.09
CA ALA A 166 -16.63 16.02 -3.27
C ALA A 166 -17.31 14.69 -2.91
N PHE A 167 -18.47 14.79 -2.25
CA PHE A 167 -19.31 13.63 -1.97
C PHE A 167 -20.80 14.02 -1.99
N ALA A 168 -21.66 13.01 -2.10
CA ALA A 168 -23.11 13.20 -2.03
C ALA A 168 -23.57 13.42 -0.58
N TYR A 169 -24.47 14.39 -0.37
CA TYR A 169 -25.09 14.65 0.93
C TYR A 169 -26.63 14.68 0.81
N PRO A 170 -27.38 14.13 1.79
CA PRO A 170 -26.87 13.32 2.91
C PRO A 170 -26.20 12.02 2.42
N PRO A 171 -25.23 11.48 3.17
CA PRO A 171 -24.60 10.22 2.80
C PRO A 171 -25.64 9.09 2.74
N ALA A 172 -25.40 8.12 1.87
CA ALA A 172 -26.22 6.92 1.78
C ALA A 172 -26.18 6.20 3.12
N ASN A 173 -27.35 5.76 3.58
CA ASN A 173 -27.52 5.22 4.92
C ASN A 173 -28.27 3.88 4.86
N PRO A 174 -27.66 2.82 4.31
CA PRO A 174 -28.27 1.50 4.28
C PRO A 174 -28.56 0.99 5.69
N PRO A 175 -29.62 0.18 5.89
CA PRO A 175 -29.86 -0.45 7.17
C PRO A 175 -28.63 -1.20 7.68
N PHE A 176 -28.31 -1.04 8.95
CA PHE A 176 -27.18 -1.71 9.60
C PHE A 176 -27.62 -2.28 10.96
N SER A 177 -26.88 -3.27 11.44
CA SER A 177 -27.10 -3.89 12.74
C SER A 177 -25.79 -4.47 13.27
N GLY A 178 -25.70 -4.65 14.58
CA GLY A 178 -24.55 -5.31 15.20
C GLY A 178 -23.49 -4.34 15.72
N SER A 179 -22.58 -4.89 16.53
CA SER A 179 -21.52 -4.13 17.22
C SER A 179 -20.34 -3.78 16.32
N VAL A 180 -20.22 -4.41 15.15
CA VAL A 180 -19.08 -4.19 14.24
C VAL A 180 -19.41 -3.25 13.07
N ALA A 181 -20.69 -3.07 12.74
CA ALA A 181 -21.10 -2.44 11.50
C ALA A 181 -20.50 -1.04 11.30
N ARG A 182 -19.98 -0.80 10.08
CA ARG A 182 -19.41 0.46 9.56
C ARG A 182 -18.09 0.90 10.20
N ARG A 183 -17.71 0.31 11.34
CA ARG A 183 -16.48 0.63 12.06
C ARG A 183 -15.26 0.07 11.35
N LEU A 184 -14.06 0.35 11.88
CA LEU A 184 -12.83 -0.29 11.42
C LEU A 184 -12.91 -1.78 11.75
N GLN A 185 -13.17 -2.58 10.73
CA GLN A 185 -13.41 -4.02 10.85
C GLN A 185 -12.19 -4.81 10.40
N ALA A 186 -11.81 -5.82 11.17
CA ALA A 186 -10.77 -6.78 10.80
C ALA A 186 -11.20 -8.20 11.15
N ARG A 187 -10.81 -9.18 10.33
CA ARG A 187 -11.07 -10.60 10.62
C ARG A 187 -10.25 -11.03 11.83
N ILE A 188 -10.85 -11.76 12.77
CA ILE A 188 -10.14 -12.34 13.91
C ILE A 188 -8.99 -13.25 13.45
N SER A 189 -9.17 -13.95 12.33
CA SER A 189 -8.11 -14.78 11.72
C SER A 189 -6.85 -13.99 11.33
N ASP A 190 -6.99 -12.69 11.06
CA ASP A 190 -5.89 -11.79 10.75
C ASP A 190 -5.25 -11.13 11.98
N LEU A 191 -5.87 -11.29 13.15
CA LEU A 191 -5.37 -10.80 14.44
C LEU A 191 -4.72 -11.93 15.25
N ASP A 192 -5.28 -13.13 15.18
CA ASP A 192 -4.91 -14.31 15.97
C ASP A 192 -3.58 -14.94 15.52
N PRO A 193 -2.50 -14.87 16.34
CA PRO A 193 -1.23 -15.51 16.02
C PRO A 193 -1.31 -17.04 15.91
N ALA A 194 -2.34 -17.69 16.45
CA ALA A 194 -2.58 -19.12 16.24
C ALA A 194 -3.20 -19.43 14.85
N GLN A 195 -3.56 -18.40 14.09
CA GLN A 195 -4.10 -18.48 12.73
C GLN A 195 -3.18 -17.72 11.77
N ASN A 196 -3.70 -16.76 11.00
CA ASN A 196 -2.93 -15.94 10.08
C ASN A 196 -2.44 -14.62 10.71
N GLY A 197 -2.83 -14.31 11.94
CA GLY A 197 -2.45 -13.08 12.62
C GLY A 197 -1.02 -13.06 13.14
N GLY A 198 -0.77 -12.07 13.99
CA GLY A 198 0.56 -11.72 14.52
C GLY A 198 1.34 -10.75 13.61
N GLY A 199 2.49 -10.28 14.08
CA GLY A 199 3.30 -9.26 13.39
C GLY A 199 3.18 -7.88 14.03
N LEU A 200 3.50 -6.85 13.26
CA LEU A 200 3.38 -5.44 13.65
C LEU A 200 2.12 -4.85 13.02
N TYR A 201 1.37 -4.05 13.75
CA TYR A 201 0.13 -3.45 13.27
C TYR A 201 0.19 -1.93 13.25
N PHE A 202 -0.55 -1.33 12.33
CA PHE A 202 -0.62 0.12 12.14
C PHE A 202 -2.08 0.53 11.92
N ALA A 203 -2.54 1.51 12.70
CA ALA A 203 -3.81 2.18 12.44
C ALA A 203 -3.53 3.43 11.60
N GLU A 204 -4.24 3.59 10.49
CA GLU A 204 -4.18 4.76 9.63
C GLU A 204 -5.49 5.53 9.67
N VAL A 205 -5.40 6.84 9.53
CA VAL A 205 -6.55 7.67 9.13
C VAL A 205 -6.16 8.52 7.92
N VAL A 206 -7.05 8.54 6.92
CA VAL A 206 -6.96 9.40 5.74
C VAL A 206 -8.09 10.40 5.78
N ALA A 207 -7.75 11.69 5.73
CA ALA A 207 -8.72 12.78 5.60
C ALA A 207 -8.90 13.19 4.12
N VAL A 208 -10.13 13.45 3.72
CA VAL A 208 -10.45 13.94 2.38
C VAL A 208 -11.29 15.20 2.54
N SER A 209 -10.84 16.33 1.99
CA SER A 209 -11.52 17.63 2.12
C SER A 209 -11.58 18.34 0.78
N ASN A 210 -12.74 18.91 0.45
CA ASN A 210 -12.92 19.66 -0.78
C ASN A 210 -12.09 20.96 -0.82
N SER A 211 -12.05 21.70 0.29
CA SER A 211 -11.28 22.96 0.38
C SER A 211 -9.78 22.75 0.24
N ASP A 212 -9.28 21.64 0.78
CA ASP A 212 -7.89 21.21 0.71
C ASP A 212 -7.51 20.70 -0.69
N ALA A 213 -8.38 19.89 -1.30
CA ALA A 213 -8.22 19.44 -2.68
C ALA A 213 -8.22 20.61 -3.67
N ALA A 214 -9.13 21.58 -3.49
CA ALA A 214 -9.19 22.80 -4.31
C ALA A 214 -7.93 23.69 -4.16
N ALA A 215 -7.23 23.60 -3.03
CA ALA A 215 -5.95 24.27 -2.79
C ALA A 215 -4.73 23.46 -3.29
N ALA A 216 -4.95 22.25 -3.81
CA ALA A 216 -3.91 21.31 -4.22
C ALA A 216 -2.95 20.89 -3.09
N ASN A 217 -3.41 20.89 -1.83
CA ASN A 217 -2.61 20.52 -0.66
C ASN A 217 -2.84 19.06 -0.18
N HIS A 218 -3.82 18.36 -0.75
CA HIS A 218 -4.33 17.04 -0.34
C HIS A 218 -3.39 15.82 -0.45
N HIS A 219 -2.07 16.01 -0.53
CA HIS A 219 -1.06 14.94 -0.67
C HIS A 219 -0.38 14.55 0.65
N ASN A 220 -0.84 15.09 1.77
CA ASN A 220 -0.29 14.87 3.12
C ASN A 220 -1.37 14.43 4.13
N ASN A 221 -2.55 14.03 3.65
CA ASN A 221 -3.74 13.85 4.49
C ASN A 221 -3.80 12.52 5.25
N ALA A 222 -2.84 11.62 5.00
CA ALA A 222 -2.76 10.32 5.64
C ALA A 222 -1.74 10.35 6.77
N SER A 223 -2.10 9.78 7.92
CA SER A 223 -1.18 9.55 9.03
C SER A 223 -1.43 8.19 9.64
N HIS A 224 -0.36 7.48 9.97
CA HIS A 224 -0.45 6.19 10.65
C HIS A 224 0.13 6.24 12.05
N ARG A 225 -0.28 5.28 12.89
CA ARG A 225 0.26 5.08 14.24
C ARG A 225 0.45 3.58 14.50
N PRO A 226 1.63 3.15 14.96
CA PRO A 226 1.83 1.76 15.37
C PRO A 226 0.90 1.38 16.52
N VAL A 227 0.29 0.20 16.43
CA VAL A 227 -0.62 -0.37 17.43
C VAL A 227 -0.22 -1.78 17.82
N ASN A 228 -0.49 -2.14 19.06
CA ASN A 228 -0.45 -3.51 19.55
C ASN A 228 -1.87 -4.08 19.48
N ILE A 229 -1.99 -5.28 18.93
CA ILE A 229 -3.20 -6.09 18.99
C ILE A 229 -2.93 -7.27 19.93
N THR A 230 -3.73 -7.37 20.99
CA THR A 230 -3.61 -8.42 22.01
C THR A 230 -4.98 -8.98 22.35
N GLY A 231 -5.08 -10.27 22.61
CA GLY A 231 -6.37 -10.89 22.94
C GLY A 231 -6.39 -12.37 22.63
N GLY A 232 -7.60 -12.91 22.53
CA GLY A 232 -7.84 -14.31 22.17
C GLY A 232 -9.32 -14.61 22.00
N GLY A 233 -9.63 -15.64 21.21
CA GLY A 233 -11.01 -16.01 20.91
C GLY A 233 -11.77 -14.85 20.26
N SER A 234 -12.83 -14.38 20.92
CA SER A 234 -13.71 -13.31 20.46
C SER A 234 -13.44 -11.95 21.12
N GLU A 235 -12.32 -11.79 21.81
CA GLU A 235 -11.97 -10.57 22.54
C GLU A 235 -10.55 -10.12 22.17
N TRP A 236 -10.45 -9.18 21.23
CA TRP A 236 -9.20 -8.55 20.83
C TRP A 236 -9.20 -7.06 21.15
N THR A 237 -8.06 -6.58 21.62
CA THR A 237 -7.85 -5.20 22.05
C THR A 237 -6.74 -4.58 21.23
N MET A 238 -7.03 -3.43 20.64
CA MET A 238 -6.07 -2.49 20.08
C MET A 238 -5.63 -1.46 21.13
N ALA A 239 -4.33 -1.22 21.18
CA ALA A 239 -3.70 -0.18 21.99
C ALA A 239 -2.53 0.45 21.22
N PHE A 240 -2.22 1.73 21.47
CA PHE A 240 -1.09 2.37 20.79
C PHE A 240 0.26 1.82 21.24
N ALA A 241 1.15 1.57 20.27
CA ALA A 241 2.50 1.06 20.49
C ALA A 241 3.59 2.12 20.27
N GLY A 242 3.25 3.26 19.66
CA GLY A 242 4.20 4.33 19.35
C GLY A 242 3.53 5.69 19.19
N ALA A 243 4.28 6.67 18.70
CA ALA A 243 3.75 7.98 18.30
C ALA A 243 3.16 7.94 16.88
N THR A 244 2.25 8.86 16.57
CA THR A 244 1.75 9.07 15.21
C THR A 244 2.88 9.49 14.28
N ARG A 245 2.95 8.88 13.09
CA ARG A 245 3.73 9.33 11.94
C ARG A 245 2.84 10.27 11.13
N ARG A 246 3.00 11.57 11.37
CA ARG A 246 2.21 12.63 10.72
C ARG A 246 2.51 12.67 9.23
N GLU A 247 1.49 12.84 8.40
CA GLU A 247 1.61 13.04 6.95
C GLU A 247 2.36 11.88 6.28
N ARG A 248 2.17 10.68 6.84
CA ARG A 248 2.76 9.42 6.36
C ARG A 248 1.71 8.32 6.36
N ALA A 249 1.41 7.80 5.18
CA ALA A 249 0.54 6.65 5.00
C ALA A 249 1.15 5.40 5.64
N ALA A 250 0.33 4.41 5.97
CA ALA A 250 0.76 3.20 6.65
C ALA A 250 1.75 2.39 5.80
N ILE A 251 1.57 2.32 4.47
CA ILE A 251 2.50 1.63 3.56
C ILE A 251 3.96 2.08 3.73
N GLN A 252 4.19 3.34 4.11
CA GLN A 252 5.54 3.89 4.28
C GLN A 252 6.25 3.33 5.52
N ALA A 253 5.50 2.75 6.47
CA ALA A 253 6.07 2.01 7.59
C ALA A 253 6.82 0.76 7.11
N TRP A 254 6.49 0.21 5.94
CA TRP A 254 7.20 -0.95 5.40
C TRP A 254 8.67 -0.62 5.16
N ARG A 255 8.97 0.54 4.55
CA ARG A 255 10.34 0.99 4.34
C ARG A 255 11.04 1.46 5.62
N GLU A 256 10.29 1.98 6.60
CA GLU A 256 10.84 2.26 7.93
C GLU A 256 11.33 0.98 8.63
N ILE A 257 10.66 -0.16 8.40
CA ILE A 257 11.03 -1.47 8.97
C ILE A 257 12.10 -2.18 8.14
N ASP A 258 11.95 -2.20 6.82
CA ASP A 258 12.89 -2.79 5.86
C ASP A 258 13.41 -1.71 4.90
N PRO A 259 14.61 -1.15 5.15
CA PRO A 259 15.21 -0.11 4.30
C PRO A 259 15.49 -0.54 2.85
N ALA A 260 15.45 -1.85 2.54
CA ALA A 260 15.62 -2.37 1.18
C ALA A 260 14.33 -2.34 0.35
N VAL A 261 13.19 -1.93 0.95
CA VAL A 261 11.95 -1.66 0.22
C VAL A 261 12.14 -0.44 -0.68
N SER A 262 11.79 -0.61 -1.95
CA SER A 262 11.66 0.49 -2.91
C SER A 262 10.27 1.10 -2.76
N GLU A 263 10.18 2.42 -2.76
CA GLU A 263 8.92 3.17 -2.58
C GLU A 263 8.85 4.31 -3.61
N ALA A 264 7.69 4.45 -4.25
CA ALA A 264 7.40 5.55 -5.18
C ALA A 264 5.99 6.10 -4.96
N ALA A 265 5.87 7.42 -4.86
CA ALA A 265 4.60 8.13 -4.97
C ALA A 265 4.35 8.46 -6.44
N VAL A 266 3.16 8.15 -6.95
CA VAL A 266 2.78 8.36 -8.36
C VAL A 266 1.45 9.10 -8.46
N PHE A 267 1.42 10.11 -9.32
CA PHE A 267 0.30 11.05 -9.45
C PHE A 267 -0.42 10.84 -10.79
N VAL A 268 -1.75 10.76 -10.74
CA VAL A 268 -2.60 10.76 -11.94
C VAL A 268 -2.97 12.20 -12.24
N SER A 269 -2.56 12.69 -13.41
CA SER A 269 -2.84 14.08 -13.81
C SER A 269 -4.35 14.37 -13.78
N GLY A 270 -4.73 15.41 -13.04
CA GLY A 270 -6.13 15.84 -12.90
C GLY A 270 -7.01 14.93 -12.03
N ASP A 271 -6.43 13.98 -11.31
CA ASP A 271 -7.11 13.08 -10.38
C ASP A 271 -6.31 13.02 -9.07
N GLY A 272 -6.08 11.84 -8.48
CA GLY A 272 -5.35 11.69 -7.23
C GLY A 272 -4.05 10.90 -7.38
N TRP A 273 -3.60 10.26 -6.30
CA TRP A 273 -2.29 9.63 -6.25
C TRP A 273 -2.28 8.29 -5.50
N PHE A 274 -1.20 7.55 -5.74
CA PHE A 274 -0.92 6.25 -5.14
C PHE A 274 0.48 6.26 -4.52
N ILE A 275 0.71 5.34 -3.59
CA ILE A 275 2.05 4.90 -3.20
C ILE A 275 2.21 3.45 -3.61
N VAL A 276 3.34 3.15 -4.25
CA VAL A 276 3.75 1.79 -4.59
C VAL A 276 5.01 1.46 -3.83
N ALA A 277 5.00 0.32 -3.15
CA ALA A 277 6.16 -0.24 -2.48
C ALA A 277 6.46 -1.64 -3.02
N GLY A 278 7.75 -1.98 -3.14
CA GLY A 278 8.19 -3.26 -3.67
C GLY A 278 9.47 -3.77 -3.02
N ARG A 279 9.54 -5.07 -2.78
CA ARG A 279 10.70 -5.75 -2.20
C ARG A 279 10.92 -7.09 -2.91
N ALA A 280 12.17 -7.35 -3.29
CA ALA A 280 12.59 -8.63 -3.83
C ALA A 280 13.64 -9.33 -2.95
N SER A 281 13.35 -10.51 -2.45
CA SER A 281 14.21 -11.27 -1.53
C SER A 281 14.54 -12.64 -2.09
N GLN A 282 15.77 -13.08 -1.87
CA GLN A 282 16.20 -14.40 -2.29
C GLN A 282 15.60 -15.46 -1.36
N VAL A 283 14.95 -16.47 -1.93
CA VAL A 283 14.36 -17.61 -1.21
C VAL A 283 15.36 -18.75 -1.14
N ASP A 284 15.94 -19.09 -2.29
CA ASP A 284 17.03 -20.07 -2.41
C ASP A 284 17.99 -19.67 -3.53
N ALA A 285 18.87 -20.60 -3.96
CA ALA A 285 19.89 -20.30 -4.96
C ALA A 285 19.30 -19.77 -6.29
N ASP A 286 18.14 -20.29 -6.68
CA ASP A 286 17.56 -20.08 -8.01
C ASP A 286 16.20 -19.38 -7.95
N THR A 287 15.68 -19.08 -6.76
CA THR A 287 14.34 -18.52 -6.56
C THR A 287 14.39 -17.18 -5.82
N TRP A 288 13.72 -16.18 -6.39
CA TRP A 288 13.52 -14.86 -5.79
C TRP A 288 12.05 -14.56 -5.61
N HIS A 289 11.68 -14.14 -4.42
CA HIS A 289 10.34 -13.69 -4.09
C HIS A 289 10.20 -12.20 -4.37
N TYR A 290 9.16 -11.81 -5.10
CA TYR A 290 8.79 -10.42 -5.34
C TYR A 290 7.46 -10.13 -4.64
N GLU A 291 7.46 -9.14 -3.75
CA GLU A 291 6.26 -8.66 -3.04
C GLU A 291 6.07 -7.18 -3.33
N TYR A 292 4.85 -6.79 -3.67
CA TYR A 292 4.45 -5.41 -3.90
C TYR A 292 3.20 -5.08 -3.08
N ALA A 293 3.13 -3.82 -2.66
CA ALA A 293 1.93 -3.22 -2.08
C ALA A 293 1.62 -1.93 -2.84
N VAL A 294 0.36 -1.72 -3.21
CA VAL A 294 -0.10 -0.52 -3.88
C VAL A 294 -1.24 0.06 -3.06
N GLU A 295 -1.03 1.25 -2.51
CA GLU A 295 -2.04 2.01 -1.78
C GLU A 295 -2.57 3.15 -2.64
N ASN A 296 -3.88 3.20 -2.83
CA ASN A 296 -4.54 4.33 -3.45
C ASN A 296 -4.96 5.32 -2.36
N LEU A 297 -4.34 6.49 -2.30
CA LEU A 297 -4.66 7.49 -1.28
C LEU A 297 -5.79 8.41 -1.70
N SER A 298 -5.83 8.86 -2.96
CA SER A 298 -6.87 9.79 -3.41
C SER A 298 -7.35 9.66 -4.85
N SER A 299 -6.82 8.73 -5.67
CA SER A 299 -7.28 8.57 -7.04
C SER A 299 -8.72 8.07 -7.09
N ASP A 300 -9.68 8.91 -7.51
CA ASP A 300 -11.07 8.48 -7.75
C ASP A 300 -11.14 7.57 -8.98
N ARG A 301 -10.20 7.74 -9.92
CA ARG A 301 -10.10 6.83 -11.08
C ARG A 301 -9.75 5.41 -10.71
N SER A 302 -9.12 5.19 -9.54
CA SER A 302 -8.77 3.87 -9.00
C SER A 302 -7.85 3.07 -9.95
N ALA A 303 -7.29 1.95 -9.48
CA ALA A 303 -6.56 1.03 -10.35
C ALA A 303 -7.36 -0.25 -10.61
N GLY A 304 -7.28 -0.78 -11.83
CA GLY A 304 -7.97 -1.98 -12.29
C GLY A 304 -7.02 -3.12 -12.72
N ALA A 305 -5.74 -2.82 -12.93
CA ALA A 305 -4.70 -3.82 -13.15
C ALA A 305 -3.33 -3.37 -12.65
N PHE A 306 -2.46 -4.33 -12.35
CA PHE A 306 -1.06 -4.14 -12.00
C PHE A 306 -0.18 -5.09 -12.83
N HIS A 307 0.95 -4.58 -13.31
CA HIS A 307 1.84 -5.28 -14.23
C HIS A 307 3.28 -5.17 -13.77
N VAL A 308 3.94 -6.32 -13.64
CA VAL A 308 5.38 -6.40 -13.41
C VAL A 308 6.02 -7.00 -14.65
N PRO A 309 6.89 -6.26 -15.38
CA PRO A 309 7.59 -6.83 -16.52
C PRO A 309 8.46 -8.02 -16.11
N VAL A 310 8.44 -9.04 -16.95
CA VAL A 310 9.20 -10.28 -16.79
C VAL A 310 9.90 -10.56 -18.11
N PRO A 311 11.24 -10.52 -18.15
CA PRO A 311 11.99 -10.83 -19.36
C PRO A 311 11.74 -12.26 -19.87
N PRO A 312 11.94 -12.51 -21.18
CA PRO A 312 11.87 -13.87 -21.73
C PRO A 312 12.80 -14.83 -21.00
N GLY A 313 12.35 -16.08 -20.83
CA GLY A 313 13.12 -17.15 -20.18
C GLY A 313 13.05 -17.20 -18.67
N VAL A 314 12.48 -16.18 -18.01
CA VAL A 314 12.24 -16.21 -16.56
C VAL A 314 11.05 -17.12 -16.23
N VAL A 315 11.25 -18.07 -15.31
CA VAL A 315 10.18 -18.92 -14.78
C VAL A 315 9.49 -18.18 -13.65
N VAL A 316 8.15 -18.13 -13.67
CA VAL A 316 7.31 -17.50 -12.66
C VAL A 316 6.41 -18.53 -11.98
N THR A 317 6.36 -18.51 -10.65
CA THR A 317 5.55 -19.42 -9.81
C THR A 317 4.91 -18.65 -8.64
N GLU A 318 4.08 -19.33 -7.84
CA GLU A 318 3.50 -18.80 -6.59
C GLU A 318 2.84 -17.42 -6.73
N ILE A 319 2.15 -17.20 -7.85
CA ILE A 319 1.46 -15.94 -8.12
C ILE A 319 0.30 -15.79 -7.12
N GLY A 320 0.38 -14.76 -6.29
CA GLY A 320 -0.57 -14.46 -5.24
C GLY A 320 -1.10 -13.04 -5.30
N PHE A 321 -2.22 -12.84 -4.62
CA PHE A 321 -2.91 -11.56 -4.47
C PHE A 321 -3.44 -11.43 -3.04
N HIS A 322 -3.71 -10.21 -2.59
CA HIS A 322 -4.51 -9.93 -1.40
C HIS A 322 -5.12 -8.53 -1.48
N ASP A 323 -6.37 -8.41 -1.08
CA ASP A 323 -7.14 -7.19 -0.94
C ASP A 323 -7.79 -7.07 0.44
N VAL A 324 -8.44 -5.94 0.68
CA VAL A 324 -9.23 -5.67 1.88
C VAL A 324 -10.72 -5.93 1.63
N ASP A 325 -11.42 -6.47 2.63
CA ASP A 325 -12.85 -6.76 2.53
C ASP A 325 -13.70 -5.47 2.47
N TYR A 326 -14.70 -5.44 1.58
CA TYR A 326 -15.78 -4.43 1.59
C TYR A 326 -16.95 -4.89 2.46
N THR A 327 -17.51 -3.99 3.27
CA THR A 327 -18.52 -4.35 4.28
C THR A 327 -19.71 -3.38 4.34
N ASN A 328 -20.82 -3.90 4.90
CA ASN A 328 -22.02 -3.14 5.27
C ASN A 328 -22.75 -2.36 4.17
N GLY A 329 -22.61 -2.76 2.90
CA GLY A 329 -23.23 -2.11 1.76
C GLY A 329 -22.40 -0.93 1.23
N ASP A 330 -21.07 -0.97 1.39
CA ASP A 330 -20.16 0.05 0.86
C ASP A 330 -19.98 -0.08 -0.67
N GLY A 331 -21.07 0.22 -1.37
CA GLY A 331 -21.12 0.36 -2.82
C GLY A 331 -22.50 0.83 -3.29
N PRO A 332 -22.62 1.20 -4.59
CA PRO A 332 -23.86 1.69 -5.17
C PRO A 332 -25.04 0.75 -4.95
N GLY A 333 -26.19 1.31 -4.58
CA GLY A 333 -27.40 0.52 -4.32
C GLY A 333 -27.38 -0.25 -3.00
N ASN A 334 -26.51 0.13 -2.05
CA ASN A 334 -26.36 -0.51 -0.73
C ASN A 334 -25.82 -1.94 -0.81
N VAL A 335 -25.02 -2.21 -1.83
CA VAL A 335 -24.36 -3.50 -2.06
C VAL A 335 -22.86 -3.26 -2.02
N ASN A 336 -22.12 -4.08 -1.28
CA ASN A 336 -20.65 -4.00 -1.29
C ASN A 336 -20.11 -4.06 -2.71
N PHE A 337 -19.00 -3.36 -2.96
CA PHE A 337 -18.18 -3.72 -4.11
C PHE A 337 -17.76 -5.19 -4.06
N SER A 338 -17.51 -5.76 -5.25
CA SER A 338 -17.01 -7.13 -5.35
C SER A 338 -15.67 -7.26 -4.62
N GLY A 339 -15.53 -8.26 -3.77
CA GLY A 339 -14.25 -8.71 -3.20
C GLY A 339 -13.70 -9.94 -3.95
N THR A 340 -13.93 -10.03 -5.26
CA THR A 340 -13.33 -11.10 -6.07
C THR A 340 -11.87 -10.76 -6.33
N ASP A 341 -10.97 -11.62 -5.85
CA ASP A 341 -9.53 -11.51 -6.05
C ASP A 341 -9.14 -11.33 -7.52
N TRP A 342 -8.05 -10.60 -7.75
CA TRP A 342 -7.52 -10.42 -9.10
C TRP A 342 -6.74 -11.66 -9.49
N PRO A 343 -7.16 -12.41 -10.52
CA PRO A 343 -6.34 -13.51 -11.02
C PRO A 343 -5.01 -12.96 -11.53
N GLY A 344 -3.92 -13.51 -11.01
CA GLY A 344 -2.57 -13.25 -11.51
C GLY A 344 -2.20 -14.25 -12.61
N VAL A 345 -1.76 -13.74 -13.74
CA VAL A 345 -1.40 -14.54 -14.92
C VAL A 345 -0.11 -14.03 -15.56
N VAL A 346 0.69 -14.92 -16.11
CA VAL A 346 1.80 -14.53 -16.98
C VAL A 346 1.22 -14.22 -18.37
N THR A 347 1.33 -12.97 -18.81
CA THR A 347 0.86 -12.51 -20.13
C THR A 347 1.99 -11.85 -20.89
N GLY A 348 2.47 -12.53 -21.95
CA GLY A 348 3.65 -12.08 -22.69
C GLY A 348 4.86 -11.96 -21.75
N ASN A 349 5.49 -10.78 -21.73
CA ASN A 349 6.66 -10.48 -20.91
C ASN A 349 6.28 -9.77 -19.60
N SER A 350 5.23 -10.24 -18.91
CA SER A 350 4.78 -9.65 -17.64
C SER A 350 3.96 -10.61 -16.79
N VAL A 351 4.01 -10.44 -15.47
CA VAL A 351 2.95 -10.92 -14.57
C VAL A 351 1.91 -9.82 -14.46
N ARG A 352 0.64 -10.17 -14.71
CA ARG A 352 -0.49 -9.23 -14.68
C ARG A 352 -1.57 -9.74 -13.74
N TRP A 353 -2.04 -8.86 -12.87
CA TRP A 353 -3.26 -9.04 -12.08
C TRP A 353 -4.28 -8.01 -12.55
N ALA A 354 -5.54 -8.40 -12.71
CA ALA A 354 -6.59 -7.46 -13.04
C ALA A 354 -7.96 -7.91 -12.53
N THR A 355 -8.80 -6.94 -12.21
CA THR A 355 -10.23 -7.17 -12.05
C THR A 355 -10.96 -7.08 -13.39
N GLN A 356 -12.28 -7.25 -13.38
CA GLN A 356 -13.13 -6.99 -14.55
C GLN A 356 -13.00 -5.51 -14.96
N THR A 357 -13.17 -5.20 -16.24
CA THR A 357 -13.10 -3.80 -16.69
C THR A 357 -14.27 -2.97 -16.16
N PHE A 358 -14.10 -1.64 -16.10
CA PHE A 358 -15.18 -0.73 -15.70
C PHE A 358 -16.42 -0.84 -16.60
N ALA A 359 -16.23 -1.15 -17.89
CA ALA A 359 -17.33 -1.35 -18.83
C ALA A 359 -18.13 -2.62 -18.54
N GLU A 360 -17.48 -3.69 -18.07
CA GLU A 360 -18.13 -4.95 -17.71
C GLU A 360 -18.81 -4.88 -16.34
N ASN A 361 -18.14 -4.28 -15.35
CA ASN A 361 -18.64 -4.22 -13.98
C ASN A 361 -18.05 -3.01 -13.24
N GLN A 362 -18.83 -1.93 -13.10
CA GLN A 362 -18.42 -0.75 -12.33
C GLN A 362 -18.24 -1.04 -10.83
N GLY A 363 -18.84 -2.13 -10.34
CA GLY A 363 -18.71 -2.63 -8.98
C GLY A 363 -17.60 -3.67 -8.80
N ALA A 364 -16.74 -3.87 -9.80
CA ALA A 364 -15.61 -4.78 -9.74
C ALA A 364 -14.63 -4.39 -8.61
N ASN A 365 -13.72 -5.29 -8.28
CA ASN A 365 -12.78 -5.15 -7.18
C ASN A 365 -11.64 -4.17 -7.50
N ALA A 366 -11.94 -2.95 -7.96
CA ALA A 366 -10.91 -1.94 -8.24
C ALA A 366 -10.24 -1.45 -6.96
N LEU A 367 -8.94 -1.16 -7.04
CA LEU A 367 -8.15 -0.56 -5.96
C LEU A 367 -8.59 0.90 -5.74
N ARG A 368 -9.55 1.07 -4.83
CA ARG A 368 -10.22 2.35 -4.51
C ARG A 368 -9.47 3.13 -3.43
N TRP A 369 -9.78 4.41 -3.29
CA TRP A 369 -9.10 5.28 -2.34
C TRP A 369 -9.17 4.77 -0.88
N GLY A 370 -8.14 5.06 -0.10
CA GLY A 370 -7.93 4.56 1.25
C GLY A 370 -7.89 3.03 1.33
N THR A 371 -7.46 2.35 0.25
CA THR A 371 -7.23 0.90 0.27
C THR A 371 -5.87 0.52 -0.32
N LEU A 372 -5.34 -0.63 0.10
CA LEU A 372 -4.06 -1.19 -0.33
C LEU A 372 -4.21 -2.65 -0.75
N TYR A 373 -3.71 -2.98 -1.94
CA TYR A 373 -3.65 -4.35 -2.46
C TYR A 373 -2.21 -4.84 -2.59
N ASN A 374 -2.04 -6.15 -2.46
CA ASN A 374 -0.75 -6.83 -2.55
C ASN A 374 -0.68 -7.74 -3.76
N PHE A 375 0.50 -7.77 -4.38
CA PHE A 375 0.81 -8.57 -5.55
C PHE A 375 2.13 -9.28 -5.30
N ARG A 376 2.18 -10.58 -5.58
CA ARG A 376 3.37 -11.37 -5.27
C ARG A 376 3.56 -12.54 -6.20
N PHE A 377 4.79 -12.93 -6.40
CA PHE A 377 5.17 -14.12 -7.16
C PHE A 377 6.62 -14.47 -6.87
N ASP A 378 7.00 -15.69 -7.22
CA ASP A 378 8.39 -16.12 -7.25
C ASP A 378 8.89 -16.14 -8.70
N ALA A 379 10.16 -15.78 -8.90
CA ALA A 379 10.80 -15.86 -10.19
C ALA A 379 12.20 -16.45 -10.13
N SER A 380 12.64 -17.04 -11.24
CA SER A 380 13.93 -17.73 -11.34
C SER A 380 15.15 -16.83 -11.48
N THR A 381 14.99 -15.51 -11.36
CA THR A 381 16.07 -14.53 -11.59
C THR A 381 16.12 -13.46 -10.51
N PRO A 382 17.33 -12.94 -10.20
CA PRO A 382 17.51 -11.85 -9.25
C PRO A 382 16.88 -10.55 -9.73
N PRO A 383 16.58 -9.62 -8.82
CA PRO A 383 15.93 -8.37 -9.16
C PRO A 383 16.87 -7.41 -9.89
N VAL A 384 16.32 -6.70 -10.86
CA VAL A 384 16.84 -5.44 -11.37
C VAL A 384 15.91 -4.30 -10.98
N VAL A 385 16.41 -3.06 -11.00
CA VAL A 385 15.56 -1.88 -10.83
C VAL A 385 14.95 -1.53 -12.18
N GLY A 386 13.63 -1.46 -12.23
CA GLY A 386 12.88 -1.18 -13.45
C GLY A 386 11.60 -0.40 -13.18
N GLU A 387 10.65 -0.56 -14.10
CA GLU A 387 9.36 0.12 -14.08
C GLU A 387 8.24 -0.90 -14.07
N VAL A 388 7.29 -0.74 -13.14
CA VAL A 388 6.04 -1.51 -13.09
C VAL A 388 4.89 -0.60 -13.49
N ASN A 389 3.74 -1.16 -13.90
CA ASN A 389 2.64 -0.36 -14.43
C ASN A 389 1.32 -0.59 -13.68
N LEU A 390 0.57 0.48 -13.49
CA LEU A 390 -0.82 0.46 -13.01
C LEU A 390 -1.75 0.87 -14.15
N GLU A 391 -2.76 0.07 -14.44
CA GLU A 391 -3.86 0.47 -15.33
C GLU A 391 -4.99 1.08 -14.50
N LEU A 392 -5.48 2.26 -14.90
CA LEU A 392 -6.55 2.94 -14.18
C LEU A 392 -7.91 2.32 -14.49
N PHE A 393 -8.75 2.17 -13.47
CA PHE A 393 -10.02 1.46 -13.60
C PHE A 393 -11.07 2.30 -14.33
N ARG A 394 -11.31 3.54 -13.85
CA ARG A 394 -12.23 4.46 -14.54
C ARG A 394 -11.56 5.02 -15.80
N PRO A 395 -12.32 5.13 -16.92
CA PRO A 395 -11.80 5.64 -18.18
C PRO A 395 -11.32 7.09 -18.05
N GLY A 396 -10.34 7.47 -18.87
CA GLY A 396 -9.74 8.81 -18.91
C GLY A 396 -8.31 8.79 -19.44
N THR A 397 -7.68 9.96 -19.52
CA THR A 397 -6.29 10.12 -19.95
C THR A 397 -5.45 10.63 -18.76
N PRO A 398 -4.34 9.97 -18.41
CA PRO A 398 -3.79 8.75 -19.03
C PRO A 398 -4.63 7.50 -18.69
N SER A 399 -4.50 6.41 -19.44
CA SER A 399 -5.19 5.14 -19.13
C SER A 399 -4.46 4.29 -18.09
N GLY A 400 -3.18 4.58 -17.85
CA GLY A 400 -2.34 3.93 -16.86
C GLY A 400 -1.17 4.82 -16.48
N ILE A 401 -0.44 4.41 -15.46
CA ILE A 401 0.73 5.12 -14.94
C ILE A 401 1.91 4.15 -14.79
N SER A 402 3.07 4.65 -15.19
CA SER A 402 4.37 4.03 -15.02
C SER A 402 4.92 4.33 -13.63
N VAL A 403 5.45 3.31 -12.96
CA VAL A 403 5.97 3.39 -11.59
C VAL A 403 7.46 2.98 -11.63
N PRO A 404 8.38 3.95 -11.67
CA PRO A 404 9.80 3.66 -11.77
C PRO A 404 10.41 3.24 -10.43
N GLY A 405 11.61 2.67 -10.49
CA GLY A 405 12.42 2.40 -9.30
C GLY A 405 11.98 1.16 -8.53
N MET A 406 11.16 0.30 -9.12
CA MET A 406 10.68 -0.92 -8.47
C MET A 406 11.58 -2.11 -8.79
N PRO A 407 11.75 -3.07 -7.86
CA PRO A 407 12.39 -4.33 -8.21
C PRO A 407 11.50 -5.06 -9.22
N MET A 408 12.09 -5.72 -10.20
CA MET A 408 11.42 -6.64 -11.12
C MET A 408 12.42 -7.72 -11.53
N PRO A 409 11.95 -8.90 -12.02
CA PRO A 409 12.86 -9.93 -12.49
C PRO A 409 13.85 -9.40 -13.52
N GLY A 410 15.13 -9.57 -13.24
CA GLY A 410 16.18 -9.38 -14.22
C GLY A 410 16.01 -10.37 -15.35
N GLY A 411 16.50 -10.00 -16.54
CA GLY A 411 16.71 -11.02 -17.56
C GLY A 411 17.71 -12.03 -17.01
N PRO A 412 17.73 -13.27 -17.54
CA PRO A 412 18.95 -14.05 -17.43
C PRO A 412 20.12 -13.13 -17.82
N PRO A 413 21.29 -13.19 -17.14
CA PRO A 413 22.44 -12.41 -17.54
C PRO A 413 22.54 -12.49 -19.06
N MET A 414 22.51 -11.34 -19.76
CA MET A 414 22.57 -11.35 -21.22
C MET A 414 23.70 -12.29 -21.57
N CYS A 415 23.37 -13.41 -22.21
CA CYS A 415 24.37 -14.37 -22.59
C CYS A 415 24.82 -13.89 -23.96
N PRO A 416 25.87 -13.07 -24.07
CA PRO A 416 26.14 -12.39 -25.33
C PRO A 416 26.58 -13.40 -26.39
N ALA A 417 26.96 -14.61 -25.94
CA ALA A 417 27.20 -15.77 -26.77
C ALA A 417 25.95 -16.43 -27.38
N ASP A 418 24.74 -16.16 -26.87
CA ASP A 418 23.46 -16.50 -27.51
C ASP A 418 23.20 -15.45 -28.61
N TRP A 419 23.91 -15.61 -29.73
CA TRP A 419 23.99 -14.63 -30.80
C TRP A 419 22.69 -14.52 -31.60
N ASN A 420 21.92 -15.62 -31.67
CA ASN A 420 20.64 -15.63 -32.37
C ASN A 420 19.44 -15.32 -31.44
N HIS A 421 19.71 -15.19 -30.13
CA HIS A 421 18.74 -14.93 -29.06
C HIS A 421 17.63 -15.98 -28.97
N ASP A 422 17.95 -17.26 -29.22
CA ASP A 422 17.01 -18.37 -29.11
C ASP A 422 16.90 -18.96 -27.69
N GLY A 423 17.70 -18.43 -26.75
CA GLY A 423 17.71 -18.80 -25.36
C GLY A 423 18.68 -19.94 -25.02
N ALA A 424 19.52 -20.38 -25.96
CA ALA A 424 20.54 -21.41 -25.72
C ALA A 424 21.84 -21.15 -26.49
N VAL A 425 22.99 -21.16 -25.80
CA VAL A 425 24.29 -21.14 -26.49
C VAL A 425 24.56 -22.50 -27.15
N SER A 426 24.53 -22.50 -28.46
CA SER A 426 24.65 -23.69 -29.29
C SER A 426 25.65 -23.49 -30.43
N SER A 427 25.93 -24.55 -31.20
CA SER A 427 26.73 -24.38 -32.43
C SER A 427 26.08 -23.42 -33.43
N GLN A 428 24.77 -23.18 -33.35
CA GLN A 428 24.07 -22.24 -34.24
C GLN A 428 24.54 -20.81 -33.98
N ASP A 429 24.65 -20.39 -32.72
CA ASP A 429 25.17 -19.06 -32.33
C ASP A 429 26.59 -18.84 -32.80
N PHE A 430 27.42 -19.87 -32.69
CA PHE A 430 28.79 -19.83 -33.19
C PHE A 430 28.84 -19.55 -34.70
N PHE A 431 27.99 -20.23 -35.48
CA PHE A 431 27.94 -20.03 -36.92
C PHE A 431 27.30 -18.69 -37.31
N ASP A 432 26.29 -18.24 -36.58
CA ASP A 432 25.63 -16.95 -36.83
C ASP A 432 26.57 -15.79 -36.47
N PHE A 433 27.36 -15.91 -35.40
CA PHE A 433 28.43 -14.96 -35.07
C PHE A 433 29.51 -14.93 -36.14
N LEU A 434 30.00 -16.09 -36.61
CA LEU A 434 31.00 -16.14 -37.67
C LEU A 434 30.49 -15.48 -38.96
N ALA A 435 29.22 -15.71 -39.32
CA ALA A 435 28.61 -15.06 -40.48
C ALA A 435 28.58 -13.53 -40.32
N ALA A 436 28.19 -13.03 -39.14
CA ALA A 436 28.21 -11.61 -38.81
C ALA A 436 29.63 -11.01 -38.79
N PHE A 437 30.60 -11.76 -38.27
CA PHE A 437 32.00 -11.37 -38.18
C PHE A 437 32.62 -11.14 -39.56
N PHE A 438 32.43 -12.09 -40.48
CA PHE A 438 32.91 -11.95 -41.86
C PHE A 438 32.13 -10.90 -42.66
N ALA A 439 30.94 -10.49 -42.19
CA ALA A 439 30.17 -9.39 -42.74
C ALA A 439 30.52 -8.01 -42.12
N LEU A 440 31.51 -7.95 -41.20
CA LEU A 440 31.89 -6.74 -40.45
C LEU A 440 30.73 -6.16 -39.63
N ASN A 441 29.88 -7.04 -39.07
CA ASN A 441 28.72 -6.68 -38.26
C ASN A 441 28.67 -7.49 -36.95
N ALA A 442 29.83 -7.69 -36.32
CA ALA A 442 29.97 -8.42 -35.07
C ALA A 442 30.84 -7.65 -34.08
N ASP A 443 30.43 -6.44 -33.75
CA ASP A 443 30.98 -5.63 -32.65
C ASP A 443 30.45 -6.18 -31.32
N PHE A 444 31.18 -7.14 -30.75
CA PHE A 444 30.79 -7.90 -29.56
C PHE A 444 31.08 -7.11 -28.27
N ASN A 445 32.15 -6.31 -28.28
CA ASN A 445 32.57 -5.52 -27.11
C ASN A 445 32.04 -4.07 -27.12
N GLY A 446 31.39 -3.64 -28.20
CA GLY A 446 30.70 -2.36 -28.33
C GLY A 446 31.62 -1.17 -28.61
N ASP A 447 32.82 -1.40 -29.18
CA ASP A 447 33.80 -0.35 -29.46
C ASP A 447 33.58 0.38 -30.80
N GLY A 448 32.58 -0.04 -31.57
CA GLY A 448 32.22 0.51 -32.87
C GLY A 448 32.96 -0.12 -34.04
N MET A 449 33.75 -1.18 -33.84
CA MET A 449 34.48 -1.91 -34.89
C MET A 449 34.30 -3.42 -34.74
N THR A 450 34.25 -4.15 -35.86
CA THR A 450 34.41 -5.62 -35.84
C THR A 450 35.87 -5.96 -36.06
N SER A 451 36.51 -6.51 -35.03
CA SER A 451 37.95 -6.79 -34.99
C SER A 451 38.25 -8.18 -34.41
N SER A 452 39.50 -8.64 -34.47
CA SER A 452 39.87 -9.90 -33.82
C SER A 452 39.58 -9.93 -32.32
N GLN A 453 39.48 -8.76 -31.67
CA GLN A 453 39.14 -8.67 -30.25
C GLN A 453 37.71 -9.20 -30.00
N ASP A 454 36.75 -8.81 -30.84
CA ASP A 454 35.36 -9.29 -30.78
C ASP A 454 35.26 -10.80 -30.92
N PHE A 455 36.07 -11.38 -31.81
CA PHE A 455 36.14 -12.83 -31.98
C PHE A 455 36.61 -13.54 -30.72
N PHE A 456 37.65 -13.02 -30.05
CA PHE A 456 38.18 -13.63 -28.82
C PHE A 456 37.24 -13.42 -27.63
N ASP A 457 36.60 -12.25 -27.54
CA ASP A 457 35.62 -11.96 -26.49
C ASP A 457 34.37 -12.84 -26.64
N PHE A 458 33.86 -13.01 -27.87
CA PHE A 458 32.79 -13.95 -28.18
C PHE A 458 33.19 -15.39 -27.84
N LEU A 459 34.37 -15.85 -28.29
CA LEU A 459 34.81 -17.22 -28.06
C LEU A 459 34.96 -17.53 -26.55
N ALA A 460 35.48 -16.56 -25.78
CA ALA A 460 35.57 -16.69 -24.33
C ALA A 460 34.18 -16.82 -23.69
N SER A 461 33.23 -15.98 -24.11
CA SER A 461 31.84 -16.05 -23.63
C SER A 461 31.15 -17.36 -24.06
N PHE A 462 31.37 -17.81 -25.29
CA PHE A 462 30.78 -19.02 -25.87
C PHE A 462 31.22 -20.29 -25.14
N LEU A 463 32.51 -20.37 -24.77
CA LEU A 463 33.07 -21.51 -24.04
C LEU A 463 32.74 -21.51 -22.54
N ALA A 464 32.47 -20.33 -21.96
CA ALA A 464 32.01 -20.22 -20.59
C ALA A 464 30.56 -20.68 -20.41
N GLY A 465 29.74 -20.55 -21.46
CA GLY A 465 28.29 -20.79 -21.41
C GLY A 465 27.52 -19.62 -20.78
N CYS A 466 26.19 -19.80 -20.69
CA CYS A 466 25.32 -19.06 -19.78
C CYS A 466 25.13 -19.91 -18.51
#